data_AF-A0A948H041-F1
#
_entry.id   AF-A0A948H041-F1
#
_cell.length_a   1.000
_cell.length_b   1.000
_cell.length_c   1.000
_cell.angle_alpha   90.00
_cell.angle_beta   90.00
_cell.angle_gamma   90.00
#
_symmetry.space_group_name_H-M   'P 1'
#
loop_
_entity.id
_entity.type
_entity.pdbx_description
1 polymer ?
#
loop_
_entity_poly.entity_id
_entity_poly.type
_entity_poly.pdbx_seq_one_letter_code
_entity_poly.pdbx_strand_id
1 'polypeptide(L)'
;SLVNEFTHKASLVLNNSAVNKKRISEGKLAANGLLLRDAGNSLPDFPKLDSLYNINFGCFVEMPVERGIALLTGMQIVEVPSSTGHLDVDYPVWAKVALDALDKYGGLYIHIKGPDEPSHDGDFKKKKEIIQTIDKFFFGSFLSKFNPDDFILCVAADHCTPCALKAHTANPVPILVAGGNIKPDSSMCFSEKAAKRGSLGELSGQQVLPLLVKYSKL
;
A
#
# COMPACT_ATOMS: atom_id res chain seq x y z
N SER A 1 -24.92 24.75 -7.55
CA SER A 1 -24.65 23.31 -7.73
C SER A 1 -25.06 22.58 -6.45
N LEU A 2 -25.34 21.27 -6.53
CA LEU A 2 -25.63 20.43 -5.37
C LEU A 2 -24.52 20.53 -4.31
N VAL A 3 -23.26 20.61 -4.76
CA VAL A 3 -22.08 20.81 -3.92
C VAL A 3 -22.17 22.11 -3.12
N ASN A 4 -22.52 23.24 -3.74
CA ASN A 4 -22.64 24.53 -3.03
C ASN A 4 -23.75 24.52 -1.99
N GLU A 5 -24.87 23.87 -2.29
CA GLU A 5 -25.97 23.75 -1.33
C GLU A 5 -25.57 22.86 -0.14
N PHE A 6 -24.95 21.72 -0.40
CA PHE A 6 -24.44 20.82 0.62
C PHE A 6 -23.41 21.50 1.52
N THR A 7 -22.40 22.16 0.95
CA THR A 7 -21.35 22.83 1.75
C THR A 7 -21.92 23.97 2.58
N HIS A 8 -22.86 24.75 2.04
CA HIS A 8 -23.54 25.81 2.79
C HIS A 8 -24.33 25.24 3.97
N LYS A 9 -25.21 24.25 3.73
CA LYS A 9 -26.01 23.61 4.79
C LYS A 9 -25.14 22.92 5.83
N ALA A 10 -24.10 22.20 5.40
CA ALA A 10 -23.16 21.55 6.30
C ALA A 10 -22.41 22.57 7.18
N SER A 11 -22.00 23.71 6.63
CA SER A 11 -21.35 24.77 7.40
C SER A 11 -22.25 25.31 8.51
N LEU A 12 -23.55 25.52 8.24
CA LEU A 12 -24.52 25.93 9.26
C LEU A 12 -24.65 24.92 10.41
N VAL A 13 -24.68 23.63 10.09
CA VAL A 13 -24.71 22.55 11.10
C VAL A 13 -23.41 22.54 11.90
N LEU A 14 -22.26 22.57 11.22
CA LEU A 14 -20.94 22.52 11.85
C LEU A 14 -20.70 23.72 12.78
N ASN A 15 -21.11 24.93 12.37
CA ASN A 15 -21.02 26.14 13.20
C ASN A 15 -21.73 26.00 14.55
N ASN A 16 -22.86 25.30 14.57
CA ASN A 16 -23.68 25.13 15.76
C ASN A 16 -23.31 23.90 16.60
N SER A 17 -22.38 23.06 16.11
CA SER A 17 -21.98 21.83 16.78
C SER A 17 -21.30 22.09 18.13
N ALA A 18 -21.51 21.19 19.08
CA ALA A 18 -20.86 21.26 20.39
C ALA A 18 -19.33 21.23 20.27
N VAL A 19 -18.80 20.49 19.29
CA VAL A 19 -17.36 20.42 19.00
C VAL A 19 -16.81 21.79 18.63
N ASN A 20 -17.45 22.52 17.71
CA ASN A 20 -16.96 23.84 17.31
C ASN A 20 -17.17 24.92 18.38
N LYS A 21 -18.28 24.85 19.13
CA LYS A 21 -18.46 25.72 20.32
C LYS A 21 -17.33 25.54 21.32
N LYS A 22 -16.94 24.29 21.62
CA LYS A 22 -15.80 23.97 22.49
C LYS A 22 -14.47 24.50 21.92
N ARG A 23 -14.18 24.24 20.64
CA ARG A 23 -12.96 24.74 19.97
C ARG A 23 -12.84 26.25 20.09
N ILE A 24 -13.92 26.99 19.82
CA ILE A 24 -13.94 28.46 19.92
C ILE A 24 -13.70 28.90 21.37
N SER A 25 -14.33 28.25 22.36
CA SER A 25 -14.12 28.58 23.79
C SER A 25 -12.67 28.34 24.24
N GLU A 26 -11.95 27.43 23.58
CA GLU A 26 -10.53 27.15 23.81
C GLU A 26 -9.60 28.04 22.95
N GLY A 27 -10.13 29.02 22.21
CA GLY A 27 -9.35 29.89 21.32
C GLY A 27 -8.86 29.23 20.02
N LYS A 28 -9.38 28.04 19.68
CA LYS A 28 -9.06 27.32 18.44
C LYS A 28 -9.99 27.72 17.29
N LEU A 29 -9.49 27.63 16.06
CA LEU A 29 -10.30 27.83 14.86
C LEU A 29 -11.43 26.79 14.76
N ALA A 30 -12.63 27.20 14.39
CA ALA A 30 -13.75 26.29 14.11
C ALA A 30 -13.47 25.44 12.85
N ALA A 31 -13.81 24.15 12.90
CA ALA A 31 -13.81 23.25 11.76
C ALA A 31 -15.21 23.25 11.12
N ASN A 32 -15.54 24.34 10.43
CA ASN A 32 -16.89 24.62 9.90
C ASN A 32 -16.95 24.77 8.37
N GLY A 33 -15.83 24.54 7.69
CA GLY A 33 -15.74 24.45 6.23
C GLY A 33 -15.49 23.01 5.79
N LEU A 34 -16.14 22.60 4.70
CA LEU A 34 -15.86 21.33 4.02
C LEU A 34 -15.14 21.63 2.70
N LEU A 35 -13.89 21.20 2.58
CA LEU A 35 -13.12 21.28 1.35
C LEU A 35 -13.33 19.98 0.56
N LEU A 36 -14.08 20.07 -0.54
CA LEU A 36 -14.40 18.93 -1.40
C LEU A 36 -13.54 19.01 -2.67
N ARG A 37 -12.96 17.87 -3.07
CA ARG A 37 -12.08 17.74 -4.24
C ARG A 37 -12.17 16.31 -4.80
N ASP A 38 -11.56 16.10 -5.96
CA ASP A 38 -11.37 14.77 -6.57
C ASP A 38 -12.68 13.97 -6.72
N ALA A 39 -13.69 14.59 -7.32
CA ALA A 39 -15.02 13.98 -7.48
C ALA A 39 -15.01 12.81 -8.49
N GLY A 40 -15.54 11.67 -8.07
CA GLY A 40 -15.94 10.57 -8.94
C GLY A 40 -17.46 10.54 -9.13
N ASN A 41 -17.94 10.34 -10.35
CA ASN A 41 -19.37 10.25 -10.66
C ASN A 41 -19.85 8.81 -10.92
N SER A 42 -18.92 7.88 -11.04
CA SER A 42 -19.15 6.48 -11.35
C SER A 42 -18.00 5.66 -10.80
N LEU A 43 -18.24 4.37 -10.56
CA LEU A 43 -17.17 3.45 -10.23
C LEU A 43 -16.43 3.08 -11.53
N PRO A 44 -15.09 3.01 -11.52
CA PRO A 44 -14.35 2.47 -12.65
C PRO A 44 -14.71 1.00 -12.85
N ASP A 45 -14.81 0.60 -14.12
CA ASP A 45 -15.04 -0.80 -14.49
C ASP A 45 -13.72 -1.57 -14.39
N PHE A 46 -13.49 -2.19 -13.23
CA PHE A 46 -12.32 -3.01 -12.98
C PHE A 46 -12.64 -4.49 -13.21
N PRO A 47 -11.81 -5.23 -13.98
CA PRO A 47 -11.97 -6.67 -14.09
C PRO A 47 -11.72 -7.34 -12.74
N LYS A 48 -12.50 -8.38 -12.46
CA LYS A 48 -12.33 -9.18 -11.24
C LYS A 48 -11.13 -10.13 -11.39
N LEU A 49 -10.24 -10.13 -10.42
CA LEU A 49 -8.98 -10.90 -10.50
C LEU A 49 -9.22 -12.41 -10.47
N ASP A 50 -10.23 -12.85 -9.72
CA ASP A 50 -10.66 -14.25 -9.68
C ASP A 50 -11.10 -14.74 -11.06
N SER A 51 -11.82 -13.91 -11.80
CA SER A 51 -12.30 -14.19 -13.16
C SER A 51 -11.16 -14.19 -14.18
N LEU A 52 -10.14 -13.35 -13.98
CA LEU A 52 -8.97 -13.29 -14.88
C LEU A 52 -7.98 -14.44 -14.66
N TYR A 53 -7.73 -14.82 -13.40
CA TYR A 53 -6.62 -15.71 -13.06
C TYR A 53 -7.04 -17.05 -12.46
N ASN A 54 -8.31 -17.22 -12.12
CA ASN A 54 -8.86 -18.34 -11.32
C ASN A 54 -8.16 -18.47 -9.96
N ILE A 55 -7.89 -17.33 -9.33
CA ILE A 55 -7.20 -17.21 -8.03
C ILE A 55 -8.01 -16.28 -7.14
N ASN A 56 -8.36 -16.74 -5.94
CA ASN A 56 -8.93 -15.87 -4.92
C ASN A 56 -7.80 -15.07 -4.26
N PHE A 57 -7.89 -13.74 -4.30
CA PHE A 57 -6.90 -12.84 -3.73
C PHE A 57 -7.39 -12.25 -2.42
N GLY A 58 -6.53 -12.31 -1.40
CA GLY A 58 -6.66 -11.51 -0.18
C GLY A 58 -5.89 -10.19 -0.33
N CYS A 59 -6.24 -9.19 0.47
CA CYS A 59 -5.41 -8.00 0.61
C CYS A 59 -5.32 -7.46 2.03
N PHE A 60 -4.12 -6.98 2.37
CA PHE A 60 -3.83 -6.13 3.50
C PHE A 60 -3.53 -4.73 2.97
N VAL A 61 -4.33 -3.74 3.36
CA VAL A 61 -4.22 -2.36 2.87
C VAL A 61 -4.50 -1.38 4.00
N GLU A 62 -3.56 -0.47 4.25
CA GLU A 62 -3.67 0.53 5.32
C GLU A 62 -4.59 1.70 4.95
N MET A 63 -4.66 2.04 3.66
CA MET A 63 -5.20 3.31 3.20
C MET A 63 -6.56 3.13 2.48
N PRO A 64 -7.52 4.07 2.65
CA PRO A 64 -8.87 3.92 2.11
C PRO A 64 -8.94 3.81 0.58
N VAL A 65 -8.02 4.44 -0.16
CA VAL A 65 -8.03 4.45 -1.64
C VAL A 65 -7.67 3.05 -2.16
N GLU A 66 -6.60 2.48 -1.63
CA GLU A 66 -6.05 1.16 -1.92
C GLU A 66 -7.07 0.08 -1.53
N ARG A 67 -7.78 0.27 -0.40
CA ARG A 67 -8.92 -0.56 -0.02
C ARG A 67 -10.05 -0.49 -1.04
N GLY A 68 -10.38 0.70 -1.54
CA GLY A 68 -11.36 0.88 -2.61
C GLY A 68 -10.99 0.11 -3.87
N ILE A 69 -9.74 0.24 -4.33
CA ILE A 69 -9.22 -0.46 -5.52
C ILE A 69 -9.26 -1.99 -5.33
N ALA A 70 -8.84 -2.49 -4.16
CA ALA A 70 -8.86 -3.92 -3.88
C ALA A 70 -10.29 -4.51 -3.91
N LEU A 71 -11.25 -3.81 -3.29
CA LEU A 71 -12.67 -4.22 -3.34
C LEU A 71 -13.23 -4.22 -4.76
N LEU A 72 -12.88 -3.20 -5.55
CA LEU A 72 -13.35 -3.11 -6.94
C LEU A 72 -12.75 -4.19 -7.84
N THR A 73 -11.53 -4.65 -7.56
CA THR A 73 -10.89 -5.78 -8.27
C THR A 73 -11.31 -7.16 -7.73
N GLY A 74 -12.14 -7.20 -6.68
CA GLY A 74 -12.71 -8.44 -6.13
C GLY A 74 -11.85 -9.11 -5.05
N MET A 75 -10.80 -8.46 -4.55
CA MET A 75 -10.00 -8.99 -3.45
C MET A 75 -10.79 -8.98 -2.14
N GLN A 76 -10.51 -9.95 -1.26
CA GLN A 76 -11.08 -10.01 0.09
C GLN A 76 -10.16 -9.31 1.10
N ILE A 77 -10.73 -8.47 1.97
CA ILE A 77 -9.94 -7.75 2.97
C ILE A 77 -9.47 -8.72 4.07
N VAL A 78 -8.17 -8.73 4.31
CA VAL A 78 -7.53 -9.34 5.49
C VAL A 78 -7.44 -8.27 6.55
N GLU A 79 -8.31 -8.37 7.55
CA GLU A 79 -8.34 -7.42 8.67
C GLU A 79 -7.07 -7.54 9.51
N VAL A 80 -6.52 -6.37 9.83
CA VAL A 80 -5.30 -6.21 10.63
C VAL A 80 -5.51 -5.21 11.74
N PRO A 81 -4.81 -5.36 12.87
CA PRO A 81 -4.81 -4.34 13.90
C PRO A 81 -4.33 -3.01 13.33
N SER A 82 -5.02 -1.92 13.67
CA SER A 82 -4.54 -0.57 13.38
C SER A 82 -3.16 -0.35 14.02
N SER A 83 -2.33 0.47 13.38
CA SER A 83 -1.02 0.80 13.94
C SER A 83 -1.16 1.40 15.34
N THR A 84 -0.33 0.92 16.26
CA THR A 84 -0.20 1.46 17.61
C THR A 84 0.76 2.66 17.66
N GLY A 85 1.44 2.97 16.56
CA GLY A 85 2.55 3.92 16.48
C GLY A 85 3.91 3.32 16.85
N HIS A 86 3.95 2.04 17.24
CA HIS A 86 5.16 1.29 17.58
C HIS A 86 5.43 0.23 16.51
N LEU A 87 6.14 0.63 15.45
CA LEU A 87 6.36 -0.21 14.26
C LEU A 87 7.15 -1.51 14.55
N ASP A 88 7.95 -1.52 15.61
CA ASP A 88 8.66 -2.70 16.11
C ASP A 88 7.71 -3.75 16.73
N VAL A 89 6.50 -3.35 17.13
CA VAL A 89 5.43 -4.21 17.61
C VAL A 89 4.41 -4.50 16.51
N ASP A 90 4.05 -3.50 15.71
CA ASP A 90 3.01 -3.61 14.69
C ASP A 90 3.44 -4.53 13.52
N TYR A 91 4.64 -4.33 12.98
CA TYR A 91 5.09 -5.07 11.80
C TYR A 91 5.24 -6.58 11.99
N PRO A 92 5.76 -7.10 13.12
CA PRO A 92 5.76 -8.53 13.38
C PRO A 92 4.34 -9.13 13.46
N VAL A 93 3.40 -8.38 14.04
CA VAL A 93 1.98 -8.81 14.11
C VAL A 93 1.38 -8.85 12.71
N TRP A 94 1.59 -7.81 11.89
CA TRP A 94 1.11 -7.76 10.52
C TRP A 94 1.73 -8.86 9.65
N ALA A 95 3.03 -9.13 9.79
CA ALA A 95 3.70 -10.22 9.10
C ALA A 95 3.09 -11.58 9.46
N LYS A 96 2.77 -11.80 10.76
CA LYS A 96 2.08 -13.01 11.20
C LYS A 96 0.69 -13.12 10.59
N VAL A 97 -0.11 -12.06 10.59
CA VAL A 97 -1.44 -12.07 9.97
C VAL A 97 -1.36 -12.36 8.47
N ALA A 98 -0.38 -11.78 7.77
CA ALA A 98 -0.13 -12.06 6.37
C ALA A 98 0.20 -13.54 6.13
N LEU A 99 1.11 -14.12 6.91
CA LEU A 99 1.45 -15.55 6.83
C LEU A 99 0.25 -16.45 7.10
N ASP A 100 -0.52 -16.17 8.16
CA ASP A 100 -1.72 -16.94 8.51
C ASP A 100 -2.85 -16.80 7.47
N ALA A 101 -2.80 -15.74 6.64
CA ALA A 101 -3.74 -15.52 5.54
C ALA A 101 -3.34 -16.27 4.26
N LEU A 102 -2.06 -16.61 4.06
CA LEU A 102 -1.60 -17.32 2.85
C LEU A 102 -2.33 -18.66 2.66
N ASP A 103 -2.67 -19.37 3.73
CA ASP A 103 -3.41 -20.64 3.67
C ASP A 103 -4.86 -20.48 3.16
N LYS A 104 -5.40 -19.26 3.13
CA LYS A 104 -6.80 -18.97 2.77
C LYS A 104 -6.97 -18.42 1.36
N TYR A 105 -5.89 -17.96 0.74
CA TYR A 105 -5.92 -17.25 -0.54
C TYR A 105 -4.85 -17.80 -1.48
N GLY A 106 -5.14 -17.82 -2.78
CA GLY A 106 -4.13 -18.19 -3.78
C GLY A 106 -3.17 -17.04 -4.13
N GLY A 107 -3.39 -15.86 -3.57
CA GLY A 107 -2.48 -14.72 -3.63
C GLY A 107 -2.84 -13.66 -2.60
N LEU A 108 -1.84 -12.95 -2.08
CA LEU A 108 -2.02 -11.92 -1.07
C LEU A 108 -1.33 -10.62 -1.50
N TYR A 109 -2.10 -9.53 -1.60
CA TYR A 109 -1.57 -8.19 -1.83
C TYR A 109 -1.36 -7.47 -0.49
N ILE A 110 -0.15 -7.02 -0.21
CA ILE A 110 0.21 -6.36 1.05
C ILE A 110 0.72 -4.95 0.71
N HIS A 111 0.03 -3.93 1.16
CA HIS A 111 0.42 -2.53 1.01
C HIS A 111 0.89 -1.96 2.35
N ILE A 112 2.16 -1.56 2.43
CA ILE A 112 2.74 -0.86 3.58
C ILE A 112 3.03 0.59 3.19
N LYS A 113 2.33 1.55 3.79
CA LYS A 113 2.40 2.98 3.43
C LYS A 113 3.71 3.64 3.85
N GLY A 114 4.30 3.17 4.95
CA GLY A 114 5.33 3.83 5.76
C GLY A 114 6.35 4.72 5.03
N PRO A 115 7.05 4.27 3.98
CA PRO A 115 8.13 5.05 3.37
C PRO A 115 7.71 6.32 2.61
N ASP A 116 6.43 6.47 2.26
CA ASP A 116 5.97 7.56 1.39
C ASP A 116 5.77 8.89 2.14
N GLU A 117 5.21 8.86 3.35
CA GLU A 117 5.00 10.06 4.18
C GLU A 117 6.29 10.89 4.41
N PRO A 118 7.40 10.32 4.93
CA PRO A 118 8.64 11.08 5.09
C PRO A 118 9.24 11.52 3.73
N SER A 119 8.86 10.87 2.63
CA SER A 119 9.27 11.30 1.29
C SER A 119 8.63 12.63 0.91
N HIS A 120 7.34 12.79 1.20
CA HIS A 120 6.63 14.07 1.00
C HIS A 120 7.11 15.18 1.93
N ASP A 121 7.57 14.84 3.13
CA ASP A 121 8.18 15.84 4.03
C ASP A 121 9.61 16.21 3.62
N GLY A 122 10.25 15.39 2.78
CA GLY A 122 11.65 15.52 2.38
C GLY A 122 12.65 15.02 3.42
N ASP A 123 12.19 14.22 4.39
CA ASP A 123 13.01 13.62 5.44
C ASP A 123 13.62 12.30 4.96
N PHE A 124 14.79 12.39 4.33
CA PHE A 124 15.51 11.21 3.85
C PHE A 124 15.94 10.28 4.99
N LYS A 125 16.24 10.82 6.18
CA LYS A 125 16.72 10.02 7.32
C LYS A 125 15.58 9.16 7.82
N LYS A 126 14.39 9.76 7.99
CA LYS A 126 13.20 9.04 8.43
C LYS A 126 12.72 8.04 7.39
N LYS A 127 12.75 8.39 6.09
CA LYS A 127 12.45 7.41 5.01
C LYS A 127 13.36 6.19 5.10
N LYS A 128 14.68 6.40 5.24
CA LYS A 128 15.65 5.32 5.39
C LYS A 128 15.35 4.47 6.63
N GLU A 129 15.11 5.11 7.77
CA GLU A 129 14.79 4.43 9.03
C GLU A 129 13.54 3.55 8.89
N ILE A 130 12.49 4.05 8.23
CA ILE A 130 11.25 3.28 8.01
C ILE A 130 11.49 2.08 7.10
N ILE A 131 12.24 2.24 6.00
CA ILE A 131 12.61 1.10 5.13
C ILE A 131 13.38 0.05 5.94
N GLN A 132 14.35 0.47 6.77
CA GLN A 132 15.10 -0.44 7.65
C GLN A 132 14.21 -1.10 8.71
N THR A 133 13.18 -0.41 9.18
CA THR A 133 12.22 -0.92 10.17
C THR A 133 11.31 -1.98 9.54
N ILE A 134 10.84 -1.75 8.30
CA ILE A 134 10.08 -2.75 7.52
C ILE A 134 10.94 -4.00 7.29
N ASP A 135 12.18 -3.82 6.82
CA ASP A 135 13.13 -4.93 6.61
C ASP A 135 13.35 -5.73 7.91
N LYS A 136 13.69 -5.04 9.00
CA LYS A 136 14.02 -5.68 10.27
C LYS A 136 12.84 -6.42 10.90
N PHE A 137 11.66 -5.80 10.95
CA PHE A 137 10.55 -6.30 11.76
C PHE A 137 9.47 -7.01 10.95
N PHE A 138 9.07 -6.45 9.80
CA PHE A 138 8.10 -7.10 8.92
C PHE A 138 8.76 -8.28 8.21
N PHE A 139 9.78 -8.01 7.38
CA PHE A 139 10.46 -9.07 6.64
C PHE A 139 11.24 -10.01 7.54
N GLY A 140 11.88 -9.52 8.61
CA GLY A 140 12.51 -10.40 9.60
C GLY A 140 11.56 -11.45 10.20
N SER A 141 10.31 -11.08 10.44
CA SER A 141 9.27 -12.01 10.90
C SER A 141 8.70 -12.86 9.75
N PHE A 142 8.40 -12.23 8.61
CA PHE A 142 7.79 -12.88 7.45
C PHE A 142 8.71 -13.97 6.87
N LEU A 143 9.98 -13.64 6.67
CA LEU A 143 10.97 -14.53 6.06
C LEU A 143 11.33 -15.72 6.95
N SER A 144 11.04 -15.68 8.25
CA SER A 144 11.25 -16.83 9.15
C SER A 144 10.42 -18.06 8.78
N LYS A 145 9.32 -17.86 8.04
CA LYS A 145 8.45 -18.91 7.50
C LYS A 145 8.37 -18.90 5.97
N PHE A 146 9.19 -18.10 5.31
CA PHE A 146 9.22 -18.05 3.86
C PHE A 146 9.93 -19.29 3.32
N ASN A 147 9.24 -20.02 2.44
CA ASN A 147 9.83 -21.09 1.66
C ASN A 147 9.59 -20.78 0.17
N PRO A 148 10.66 -20.59 -0.63
CA PRO A 148 10.53 -20.25 -2.06
C PRO A 148 9.83 -21.33 -2.89
N ASP A 149 9.75 -22.57 -2.39
CA ASP A 149 9.04 -23.67 -3.05
C ASP A 149 7.53 -23.61 -2.80
N ASP A 150 7.08 -22.96 -1.71
CA ASP A 150 5.67 -22.91 -1.31
C ASP A 150 4.93 -21.74 -1.95
N PHE A 151 5.59 -20.58 -2.10
CA PHE A 151 4.97 -19.40 -2.72
C PHE A 151 5.99 -18.40 -3.29
N ILE A 152 5.49 -17.53 -4.17
CA ILE A 152 6.28 -16.46 -4.80
C ILE A 152 6.12 -15.17 -4.00
N LEU A 153 7.25 -14.60 -3.57
CA LEU A 153 7.30 -13.28 -2.96
C LEU A 153 7.68 -12.24 -4.01
N CYS A 154 6.85 -11.20 -4.16
CA CYS A 154 7.16 -10.02 -4.96
C CYS A 154 7.19 -8.78 -4.07
N VAL A 155 8.30 -8.03 -4.11
CA VAL A 155 8.48 -6.77 -3.38
C VAL A 155 8.74 -5.65 -4.39
N ALA A 156 7.91 -4.61 -4.35
CA ALA A 156 8.04 -3.43 -5.19
C ALA A 156 7.45 -2.21 -4.46
N ALA A 157 7.59 -1.03 -5.07
CA ALA A 157 6.77 0.13 -4.75
C ALA A 157 5.72 0.33 -5.85
N ASP A 158 4.63 1.02 -5.54
CA ASP A 158 3.63 1.44 -6.51
C ASP A 158 4.08 2.67 -7.30
N HIS A 159 4.87 3.56 -6.68
CA HIS A 159 5.49 4.71 -7.36
C HIS A 159 6.80 5.17 -6.71
N CYS A 160 7.51 6.06 -7.41
CA CYS A 160 8.68 6.75 -6.87
C CYS A 160 8.28 8.07 -6.21
N THR A 161 8.76 8.30 -4.99
CA THR A 161 8.62 9.59 -4.29
C THR A 161 10.00 10.06 -3.80
N PRO A 162 10.77 10.82 -4.60
CA PRO A 162 12.08 11.32 -4.18
C PRO A 162 11.95 12.39 -3.10
N CYS A 163 12.65 12.24 -1.96
CA CYS A 163 12.63 13.22 -0.86
C CYS A 163 13.01 14.64 -1.30
N ALA A 164 13.91 14.77 -2.27
CA ALA A 164 14.32 16.07 -2.80
C ALA A 164 13.20 16.82 -3.53
N LEU A 165 12.23 16.08 -4.09
CA LEU A 165 11.13 16.63 -4.89
C LEU A 165 9.80 16.66 -4.13
N LYS A 166 9.67 15.89 -3.03
CA LYS A 166 8.48 15.87 -2.16
C LYS A 166 7.18 15.53 -2.88
N ALA A 167 7.28 14.89 -4.03
CA ALA A 167 6.18 14.59 -4.93
C ALA A 167 6.47 13.28 -5.67
N HIS A 168 5.42 12.64 -6.16
CA HIS A 168 5.55 11.45 -6.98
C HIS A 168 6.23 11.80 -8.31
N THR A 169 7.07 10.90 -8.80
CA THR A 169 7.70 11.01 -10.12
C THR A 169 7.47 9.75 -10.95
N ALA A 170 7.68 9.87 -12.25
CA ALA A 170 7.61 8.76 -13.19
C ALA A 170 8.89 7.91 -13.25
N ASN A 171 9.81 8.07 -12.28
CA ASN A 171 11.01 7.24 -12.25
C ASN A 171 10.63 5.78 -11.95
N PRO A 172 11.30 4.79 -12.58
CA PRO A 172 11.03 3.38 -12.30
C PRO A 172 11.40 3.04 -10.86
N VAL A 173 10.68 2.08 -10.31
CA VAL A 173 10.86 1.55 -8.95
C VAL A 173 11.53 0.18 -9.00
N PRO A 174 12.32 -0.21 -7.98
CA PRO A 174 12.94 -1.52 -7.94
C PRO A 174 11.88 -2.60 -7.68
N ILE A 175 11.99 -3.73 -8.36
CA ILE A 175 11.18 -4.93 -8.14
C ILE A 175 12.10 -6.12 -7.81
N LEU A 176 11.69 -6.91 -6.83
CA LEU A 176 12.32 -8.17 -6.45
C LEU A 176 11.24 -9.25 -6.53
N VAL A 177 11.58 -10.38 -7.15
CA VAL A 177 10.73 -11.57 -7.14
C VAL A 177 11.57 -12.78 -6.73
N ALA A 178 11.07 -13.55 -5.77
CA ALA A 178 11.73 -14.74 -5.24
C ALA A 178 10.73 -15.90 -5.12
N GLY A 179 11.19 -17.12 -5.38
CA GLY A 179 10.38 -18.34 -5.32
C GLY A 179 9.76 -18.75 -6.66
N GLY A 180 9.06 -19.88 -6.63
CA GLY A 180 8.51 -20.54 -7.82
C GLY A 180 9.59 -20.90 -8.84
N ASN A 181 9.24 -20.86 -10.12
CA ASN A 181 10.15 -21.27 -11.20
C ASN A 181 11.08 -20.15 -11.71
N ILE A 182 11.26 -19.08 -10.94
CA ILE A 182 12.16 -17.98 -11.32
C ILE A 182 13.61 -18.42 -11.15
N LYS A 183 14.40 -18.21 -12.20
CA LYS A 183 15.86 -18.39 -12.12
C LYS A 183 16.47 -17.16 -11.45
N PRO A 184 17.23 -17.32 -10.36
CA PRO A 184 17.91 -16.20 -9.73
C PRO A 184 18.95 -15.61 -10.69
N ASP A 185 19.12 -14.30 -10.64
CA ASP A 185 20.24 -13.61 -11.28
C ASP A 185 21.38 -13.34 -10.27
N SER A 186 22.33 -12.48 -10.63
CA SER A 186 23.50 -12.16 -9.80
C SER A 186 23.27 -11.00 -8.81
N SER A 187 22.02 -10.54 -8.64
CA SER A 187 21.69 -9.46 -7.72
C SER A 187 21.85 -9.89 -6.26
N MET A 188 22.67 -9.15 -5.52
CA MET A 188 22.96 -9.42 -4.11
C MET A 188 22.28 -8.46 -3.14
N CYS A 189 21.55 -7.45 -3.64
CA CYS A 189 20.86 -6.47 -2.82
C CYS A 189 19.65 -5.87 -3.55
N PHE A 190 18.71 -5.33 -2.77
CA PHE A 190 17.52 -4.64 -3.27
C PHE A 190 17.75 -3.13 -3.24
N SER A 191 17.92 -2.51 -4.41
CA SER A 191 18.06 -1.07 -4.60
C SER A 191 17.80 -0.68 -6.05
N GLU A 192 17.54 0.58 -6.33
CA GLU A 192 17.35 1.11 -7.69
C GLU A 192 18.58 0.82 -8.58
N LYS A 193 19.79 0.93 -8.02
CA LYS A 193 21.03 0.64 -8.76
C LYS A 193 21.18 -0.85 -9.08
N ALA A 194 20.75 -1.74 -8.19
CA ALA A 194 20.79 -3.19 -8.43
C ALA A 194 19.72 -3.61 -9.45
N ALA A 195 18.48 -3.13 -9.28
CA ALA A 195 17.34 -3.46 -10.15
C ALA A 195 17.59 -3.13 -11.63
N LYS A 196 18.36 -2.06 -11.93
CA LYS A 196 18.77 -1.74 -13.32
C LYS A 196 19.56 -2.84 -14.04
N ARG A 197 20.16 -3.78 -13.31
CA ARG A 197 20.90 -4.93 -13.86
C ARG A 197 20.16 -6.26 -13.68
N GLY A 198 18.97 -6.21 -13.09
CA GLY A 198 18.16 -7.40 -12.82
C GLY A 198 17.65 -8.04 -14.11
N SER A 199 17.53 -9.36 -14.09
CA SER A 199 17.11 -10.19 -15.22
C SER A 199 15.64 -10.00 -15.63
N LEU A 200 14.80 -9.45 -14.73
CA LEU A 200 13.41 -9.12 -15.02
C LEU A 200 13.26 -7.97 -16.03
N GLY A 201 14.32 -7.17 -16.22
CA GLY A 201 14.28 -5.99 -17.08
C GLY A 201 13.34 -4.90 -16.56
N GLU A 202 12.85 -4.08 -17.47
CA GLU A 202 11.86 -3.03 -17.17
C GLU A 202 10.45 -3.54 -17.46
N LEU A 203 9.56 -3.40 -16.48
CA LEU A 203 8.18 -3.86 -16.54
C LEU A 203 7.24 -2.68 -16.28
N SER A 204 6.14 -2.61 -17.03
CA SER A 204 4.99 -1.82 -16.62
C SER A 204 4.30 -2.50 -15.43
N GLY A 205 3.73 -1.71 -14.52
CA GLY A 205 3.05 -2.24 -13.32
C GLY A 205 1.96 -3.27 -13.66
N GLN A 206 1.25 -3.08 -14.78
CA GLN A 206 0.21 -4.02 -15.24
C GLN A 206 0.77 -5.39 -15.67
N GLN A 207 2.06 -5.49 -15.97
CA GLN A 207 2.72 -6.74 -16.37
C GLN A 207 3.16 -7.59 -15.17
N VAL A 208 3.25 -7.00 -13.97
CA VAL A 208 3.78 -7.67 -12.78
C VAL A 208 2.89 -8.85 -12.38
N LEU A 209 1.59 -8.65 -12.17
CA LEU A 209 0.71 -9.73 -11.73
C LEU A 209 0.60 -10.89 -12.75
N PRO A 210 0.38 -10.64 -14.07
CA PRO A 210 0.45 -11.70 -15.07
C PRO A 210 1.75 -12.50 -15.04
N LEU A 211 2.88 -11.83 -14.81
CA LEU A 211 4.19 -12.47 -14.70
C LEU A 211 4.27 -13.38 -13.47
N LEU A 212 3.80 -12.91 -12.30
CA LEU A 212 3.78 -13.72 -11.08
C LEU A 212 2.89 -14.96 -11.22
N VAL A 213 1.68 -14.79 -11.79
CA VAL A 213 0.75 -15.92 -12.03
C VAL A 213 1.34 -16.94 -13.01
N LYS A 214 2.12 -16.49 -14.00
CA LYS A 214 2.84 -17.40 -14.90
C LYS A 214 3.86 -18.23 -14.15
N TYR A 215 4.60 -17.62 -13.21
CA TYR A 215 5.62 -18.33 -12.44
C TYR A 215 5.06 -19.29 -11.39
N SER A 216 3.80 -19.09 -10.94
CA SER A 216 3.15 -19.95 -9.95
C SER A 216 2.49 -21.21 -10.53
N LYS A 217 2.33 -21.32 -11.85
CA LYS A 217 1.51 -22.36 -12.52
C LYS A 217 2.28 -23.61 -12.99
N LEU A 218 3.39 -23.97 -12.35
CA LEU A 218 4.18 -25.16 -12.71
C LEU A 218 4.71 -25.87 -11.48
#